data_AF-A0A7X8N5N5-F1
#
_entry.id   AF-A0A7X8N5N5-F1
#
_cell.length_a   1.000
_cell.length_b   1.000
_cell.length_c   1.000
_cell.angle_alpha   90.00
_cell.angle_beta   90.00
_cell.angle_gamma   90.00
#
_symmetry.space_group_name_H-M   'P 1'
#
loop_
_entity.id
_entity.type
_entity.pdbx_description
1 polymer ?
#
loop_
_entity_poly.entity_id
_entity_poly.type
_entity_poly.pdbx_seq_one_letter_code
_entity_poly.pdbx_strand_id
1 'polypeptide(L)'
;MKSRSEAFFKEAEKKLKIAKEELLKPSEDIVSYSVCKNSQFAIENYLKGYLTKHNVKLQPNETIETLYNKCVEVDKNFKTIEMSAIACKNHTIDSRYCSELNTVSACFDTADTIDTYFRKNKVL
;
A
#
# COMPACT_ATOMS: atom_id res chain seq x y z
N MET A 1 -20.84 -2.35 6.11
CA MET A 1 -19.36 -2.34 6.23
C MET A 1 -18.63 -2.91 5.01
N LYS A 2 -19.10 -4.01 4.38
CA LYS A 2 -18.54 -4.56 3.12
C LYS A 2 -18.33 -3.52 2.01
N SER A 3 -19.30 -2.63 1.79
CA SER A 3 -19.19 -1.59 0.76
C SER A 3 -18.01 -0.62 0.97
N ARG A 4 -17.61 -0.35 2.22
CA ARG A 4 -16.48 0.55 2.51
C ARG A 4 -15.14 -0.15 2.34
N SER A 5 -15.01 -1.40 2.79
CA SER A 5 -13.79 -2.19 2.54
C SER A 5 -13.58 -2.43 1.04
N GLU A 6 -14.65 -2.73 0.29
CA GLU A 6 -14.59 -2.89 -1.16
C GLU A 6 -14.18 -1.60 -1.89
N ALA A 7 -14.66 -0.44 -1.42
CA ALA A 7 -14.24 0.85 -1.98
C ALA A 7 -12.73 1.09 -1.78
N PHE A 8 -12.21 0.77 -0.59
CA PHE A 8 -10.77 0.83 -0.33
C PHE A 8 -10.00 -0.13 -1.24
N PHE A 9 -10.43 -1.38 -1.37
CA PHE A 9 -9.75 -2.34 -2.25
C PHE A 9 -9.74 -1.91 -3.72
N LYS A 10 -10.87 -1.42 -4.25
CA LYS A 10 -10.95 -0.90 -5.63
C LYS A 10 -10.01 0.29 -5.86
N GLU A 11 -9.95 1.20 -4.90
CA GLU A 11 -9.02 2.34 -5.00
C GLU A 11 -7.56 1.86 -4.91
N ALA A 12 -7.27 0.86 -4.08
CA ALA A 12 -5.94 0.27 -3.99
C ALA A 12 -5.49 -0.35 -5.32
N GLU A 13 -6.34 -1.18 -5.94
CA GLU A 13 -6.06 -1.82 -7.24
C GLU A 13 -5.84 -0.78 -8.35
N LYS A 14 -6.67 0.28 -8.36
CA LYS A 14 -6.52 1.40 -9.29
C LYS A 14 -5.18 2.10 -9.12
N LYS A 15 -4.77 2.39 -7.88
CA LYS A 15 -3.51 3.07 -7.57
C LYS A 15 -2.31 2.19 -7.90
N LEU A 16 -2.37 0.90 -7.59
CA LEU A 16 -1.34 -0.06 -7.95
C LEU A 16 -1.16 -0.13 -9.47
N LYS A 17 -2.26 -0.15 -10.23
CA LYS A 17 -2.22 -0.13 -11.70
C LYS A 17 -1.53 1.12 -12.23
N ILE A 18 -1.86 2.31 -11.73
CA ILE A 18 -1.20 3.57 -12.15
C ILE A 18 0.29 3.52 -11.84
N ALA A 19 0.69 3.06 -10.65
CA ALA A 19 2.09 2.93 -10.28
C ALA A 19 2.83 1.96 -11.21
N LYS A 20 2.21 0.83 -11.56
CA LYS A 20 2.75 -0.16 -12.50
C LYS A 20 2.97 0.42 -13.89
N GLU A 21 1.95 1.11 -14.43
CA GLU A 21 2.03 1.73 -15.76
C GLU A 21 3.14 2.79 -15.83
N GLU A 22 3.33 3.55 -14.76
CA GLU A 22 4.41 4.53 -14.66
C GLU A 22 5.79 3.86 -14.58
N LEU A 23 5.93 2.80 -13.78
CA LEU A 23 7.21 2.09 -13.58
C LEU A 23 7.67 1.32 -14.83
N LEU A 24 6.74 0.95 -15.72
CA LEU A 24 7.03 0.26 -16.98
C LEU A 24 7.52 1.18 -18.11
N LYS A 25 7.62 2.50 -17.86
CA LYS A 25 8.20 3.44 -18.81
C LYS A 25 9.73 3.29 -18.91
N PRO A 26 10.35 3.77 -20.01
CA PRO A 26 11.80 3.93 -20.07
C PRO A 26 12.32 4.72 -18.87
N SER A 27 13.54 4.41 -18.41
CA SER A 27 14.12 4.97 -17.18
C SER A 27 14.13 6.50 -17.13
N GLU A 28 14.34 7.13 -18.28
CA GLU A 28 14.36 8.57 -18.51
C GLU A 28 12.97 9.22 -18.40
N ASP A 29 11.90 8.45 -18.55
CA ASP A 29 10.51 8.90 -18.55
C ASP A 29 9.77 8.56 -17.24
N ILE A 30 10.40 7.82 -16.33
CA ILE A 30 9.80 7.45 -15.04
C ILE A 30 9.65 8.69 -14.16
N VAL A 31 8.40 8.99 -13.78
CA VAL A 31 8.13 9.98 -12.74
C VAL A 31 8.12 9.29 -11.37
N SER A 32 9.28 9.28 -10.69
CA SER A 32 9.47 8.68 -9.35
C SER A 32 8.37 9.06 -8.36
N TYR A 33 7.97 10.33 -8.37
CA TYR A 33 6.88 10.83 -7.52
C TYR A 33 5.55 10.10 -7.79
N SER A 34 5.19 9.91 -9.05
CA SER A 34 3.96 9.23 -9.46
C SER A 34 3.96 7.77 -9.03
N VAL A 35 5.06 7.04 -9.26
CA VAL A 35 5.19 5.65 -8.80
C VAL A 35 5.08 5.56 -7.28
N CYS A 36 5.86 6.36 -6.54
CA CYS A 36 5.90 6.29 -5.08
C CYS A 36 4.54 6.66 -4.46
N LYS A 37 3.93 7.79 -4.87
CA LYS A 37 2.64 8.22 -4.30
C LYS A 37 1.53 7.23 -4.59
N ASN A 38 1.41 6.76 -5.83
CA ASN A 38 0.37 5.78 -6.15
C ASN A 38 0.62 4.46 -5.41
N SER A 39 1.86 4.04 -5.22
CA SER A 39 2.18 2.85 -4.40
C SER A 39 1.84 3.05 -2.92
N GLN A 40 2.16 4.22 -2.34
CA GLN A 40 1.76 4.56 -0.96
C GLN A 40 0.24 4.52 -0.79
N PHE A 41 -0.51 5.15 -1.71
CA PHE A 41 -1.98 5.11 -1.69
C PHE A 41 -2.50 3.69 -1.86
N ALA A 42 -1.90 2.86 -2.72
CA ALA A 42 -2.29 1.47 -2.88
C ALA A 42 -2.13 0.68 -1.56
N ILE A 43 -0.95 0.75 -0.94
CA ILE A 43 -0.66 0.09 0.34
C ILE A 43 -1.67 0.53 1.40
N GLU A 44 -1.85 1.83 1.57
CA GLU A 44 -2.74 2.36 2.59
C GLU A 44 -4.19 1.92 2.41
N ASN A 45 -4.69 1.97 1.17
CA ASN A 45 -6.05 1.53 0.87
C ASN A 45 -6.19 0.01 1.07
N TYR A 46 -5.19 -0.81 0.72
CA TYR A 46 -5.24 -2.24 1.04
C TYR A 46 -5.33 -2.49 2.55
N LEU A 47 -4.48 -1.86 3.35
CA LEU A 47 -4.48 -2.02 4.80
C LEU A 47 -5.80 -1.52 5.42
N LYS A 48 -6.27 -0.32 5.02
CA LYS A 48 -7.57 0.23 5.46
C LYS A 48 -8.74 -0.68 5.08
N GLY A 49 -8.73 -1.23 3.88
CA GLY A 49 -9.74 -2.17 3.38
C GLY A 49 -9.79 -3.43 4.24
N TYR A 50 -8.62 -4.02 4.52
CA TYR A 50 -8.48 -5.20 5.38
C TYR A 50 -8.99 -4.92 6.79
N LEU A 51 -8.49 -3.88 7.45
CA LEU A 51 -8.92 -3.49 8.79
C LEU A 51 -10.43 -3.22 8.86
N THR A 52 -10.98 -2.54 7.86
CA THR A 52 -12.43 -2.27 7.77
C THR A 52 -13.23 -3.56 7.61
N LYS A 53 -12.75 -4.53 6.81
CA LYS A 53 -13.38 -5.85 6.64
C LYS A 53 -13.40 -6.63 7.96
N HIS A 54 -12.40 -6.43 8.81
CA HIS A 54 -12.28 -7.01 10.15
C HIS A 54 -12.86 -6.14 11.28
N ASN A 55 -13.64 -5.11 10.95
CA ASN A 55 -14.29 -4.20 11.89
C ASN A 55 -13.32 -3.43 12.83
N VAL A 56 -12.06 -3.27 12.43
CA VAL A 56 -11.08 -2.46 13.16
C VAL A 56 -11.30 -0.99 12.84
N LYS A 57 -11.36 -0.15 13.88
CA LYS A 57 -11.57 1.29 13.75
C LYS A 57 -10.31 1.99 13.23
N LEU A 58 -10.45 2.68 12.11
CA LEU A 58 -9.44 3.58 11.56
C LEU A 58 -9.41 4.89 12.35
N GLN A 59 -8.22 5.46 12.48
CA GLN A 59 -7.98 6.74 13.16
C GLN A 59 -7.55 7.79 12.13
N PRO A 60 -7.74 9.09 12.43
CA PRO A 60 -7.13 10.15 11.63
C PRO A 60 -5.60 10.08 11.73
N ASN A 61 -4.91 10.49 10.66
CA ASN A 61 -3.45 10.61 10.59
C ASN A 61 -2.66 9.30 10.78
N GLU A 62 -3.28 8.15 10.52
CA GLU A 62 -2.54 6.90 10.47
C GLU A 62 -1.50 6.91 9.36
N THR A 63 -0.33 6.34 9.65
CA THR A 63 0.72 6.06 8.69
C THR A 63 0.59 4.63 8.16
N ILE A 64 1.34 4.30 7.11
CA ILE A 64 1.43 2.92 6.60
C ILE A 64 1.89 1.99 7.73
N GLU A 65 2.88 2.40 8.51
CA GLU A 65 3.40 1.63 9.65
C GLU A 65 2.32 1.36 10.70
N THR A 66 1.54 2.37 11.10
CA THR A 66 0.49 2.16 12.12
C THR A 66 -0.65 1.27 11.61
N LEU A 67 -1.03 1.40 10.34
CA LEU A 67 -2.04 0.54 9.72
C LEU A 67 -1.54 -0.91 9.61
N TYR A 68 -0.29 -1.09 9.20
CA TYR A 68 0.33 -2.40 9.08
C TYR A 68 0.38 -3.12 10.42
N ASN A 69 0.79 -2.43 11.49
CA ASN A 69 0.84 -3.00 12.83
C ASN A 69 -0.54 -3.47 13.30
N LYS A 70 -1.61 -2.71 13.00
CA LYS A 70 -2.99 -3.18 13.25
C LYS A 70 -3.35 -4.42 12.43
N CYS A 71 -2.92 -4.51 11.16
CA CYS A 71 -3.17 -5.71 10.35
C CYS A 71 -2.47 -6.94 10.95
N VAL A 72 -1.25 -6.78 11.46
CA VAL A 72 -0.48 -7.82 12.17
C VAL A 72 -1.16 -8.25 13.48
N GLU A 73 -1.81 -7.34 14.19
CA GLU A 73 -2.63 -7.66 15.37
C GLU A 73 -3.85 -8.52 15.01
N VAL A 74 -4.46 -8.29 13.85
CA VAL A 74 -5.59 -9.07 13.33
C VAL A 74 -5.16 -10.45 12.82
N ASP A 75 -4.07 -10.51 12.06
CA ASP A 75 -3.51 -11.74 11.50
C ASP A 75 -1.99 -11.69 11.54
N LYS A 76 -1.38 -12.51 12.40
CA LYS A 76 0.08 -12.56 12.58
C LYS A 76 0.82 -12.96 11.30
N ASN A 77 0.16 -13.61 10.34
CA ASN A 77 0.78 -13.96 9.06
C ASN A 77 1.07 -12.74 8.19
N PHE A 78 0.49 -11.57 8.46
CA PHE A 78 0.87 -10.32 7.80
C PHE A 78 2.35 -9.97 7.98
N LYS A 79 3.00 -10.48 9.03
CA LYS A 79 4.46 -10.30 9.24
C LYS A 79 5.32 -10.88 8.11
N THR A 80 4.75 -11.72 7.26
CA THR A 80 5.43 -12.25 6.07
C THR A 80 5.61 -11.20 4.97
N ILE A 81 4.82 -10.12 5.00
CA ILE A 81 4.96 -8.99 4.08
C ILE A 81 6.03 -8.07 4.65
N GLU A 82 7.16 -7.96 3.95
CA GLU A 82 8.24 -7.09 4.39
C GLU A 82 7.96 -5.63 4.03
N MET A 83 8.08 -4.76 5.03
CA MET A 83 7.79 -3.32 4.96
C MET A 83 9.04 -2.46 5.18
N SER A 84 10.17 -3.05 5.58
CA SER A 84 11.41 -2.33 5.91
C SER A 84 11.99 -1.54 4.73
N ALA A 85 11.74 -1.98 3.50
CA ALA A 85 12.23 -1.32 2.29
C ALA A 85 11.51 0.01 1.97
N ILE A 86 10.38 0.30 2.63
CA ILE A 86 9.64 1.55 2.46
C ILE A 86 10.14 2.61 3.46
N ALA A 87 11.04 3.49 3.01
CA ALA A 87 11.56 4.58 3.85
C ALA A 87 10.48 5.59 4.29
N CYS A 88 9.42 5.78 3.48
CA CYS A 88 8.37 6.75 3.75
C CYS A 88 7.24 6.26 4.68
N LYS A 89 7.27 5.00 5.16
CA LYS A 89 6.14 4.36 5.86
C LYS A 89 5.73 5.01 7.18
N ASN A 90 6.67 5.71 7.83
CA ASN A 90 6.46 6.38 9.12
C ASN A 90 5.88 7.79 8.98
N HIS A 91 5.57 8.21 7.76
CA HIS A 91 5.06 9.53 7.45
C HIS A 91 3.63 9.43 6.94
N THR A 92 2.82 10.45 7.20
CA THR A 92 1.52 10.55 6.54
C THR A 92 1.74 10.67 5.03
N ILE A 93 0.86 10.06 4.24
CA ILE A 93 1.09 9.89 2.80
C ILE A 93 1.39 11.20 2.10
N ASP A 94 0.71 12.29 2.43
CA ASP A 94 0.92 13.57 1.75
C ASP A 94 2.16 14.35 2.22
N SER A 95 2.84 13.89 3.28
CA SER A 95 3.98 14.62 3.84
C SER A 95 5.32 14.29 3.21
N ARG A 96 5.53 13.07 2.65
CA ARG A 96 6.81 12.62 2.07
C ARG A 96 6.66 11.65 0.92
N TYR A 97 7.69 11.55 0.08
CA TYR A 97 7.81 10.52 -0.96
C TYR A 97 9.28 10.13 -1.16
N CYS A 98 9.49 8.93 -1.69
CA CYS A 98 10.80 8.42 -2.09
C CYS A 98 11.15 8.92 -3.50
N SER A 99 12.34 9.49 -3.68
CA SER A 99 12.79 10.05 -4.96
C SER A 99 13.76 9.15 -5.73
N GLU A 100 14.54 8.33 -5.03
CA GLU A 100 15.51 7.42 -5.64
C GLU A 100 14.83 6.17 -6.22
N LEU A 101 15.17 5.79 -7.46
CA LEU A 101 14.53 4.69 -8.20
C LEU A 101 14.45 3.37 -7.42
N ASN A 102 15.50 3.01 -6.68
CA ASN A 102 15.51 1.80 -5.85
C ASN A 102 14.46 1.85 -4.74
N THR A 103 14.31 3.00 -4.09
CA THR A 103 13.32 3.20 -3.02
C THR A 103 11.89 3.37 -3.55
N VAL A 104 11.76 3.89 -4.77
CA VAL A 104 10.49 3.99 -5.50
C VAL A 104 9.98 2.59 -5.88
N SER A 105 10.87 1.73 -6.40
CA SER A 105 10.55 0.34 -6.75
C SER A 105 10.13 -0.45 -5.51
N ALA A 106 10.80 -0.25 -4.36
CA ALA A 106 10.42 -0.89 -3.10
C ALA A 106 8.99 -0.55 -2.63
N CYS A 107 8.53 0.69 -2.85
CA CYS A 107 7.14 1.06 -2.55
C CYS A 107 6.16 0.26 -3.43
N PHE A 108 6.46 0.15 -4.72
CA PHE A 108 5.65 -0.61 -5.66
C PHE A 108 5.65 -2.11 -5.33
N ASP A 109 6.83 -2.70 -5.13
CA ASP A 109 7.00 -4.13 -4.86
C ASP A 109 6.24 -4.54 -3.59
N THR A 110 6.24 -3.68 -2.57
CA THR A 110 5.47 -3.93 -1.35
C THR A 110 3.97 -3.88 -1.61
N ALA A 111 3.50 -2.90 -2.40
CA ALA A 111 2.09 -2.80 -2.78
C ALA A 111 1.61 -4.03 -3.58
N ASP A 112 2.43 -4.50 -4.52
CA ASP A 112 2.19 -5.71 -5.31
C ASP A 112 2.22 -6.99 -4.46
N THR A 113 3.11 -7.04 -3.47
CA THR A 113 3.17 -8.15 -2.49
C THR A 113 1.90 -8.23 -1.65
N ILE A 114 1.36 -7.08 -1.21
CA ILE A 114 0.09 -7.03 -0.46
C ILE A 114 -1.08 -7.50 -1.34
N ASP A 115 -1.18 -7.02 -2.58
CA ASP A 115 -2.21 -7.47 -3.54
C ASP A 115 -2.14 -8.99 -3.73
N THR A 116 -0.94 -9.51 -3.99
CA THR A 116 -0.69 -10.94 -4.15
C THR A 116 -1.08 -11.73 -2.90
N TYR A 117 -0.70 -11.26 -1.70
CA TYR A 117 -1.08 -11.88 -0.43
C TYR A 117 -2.60 -11.91 -0.27
N PHE A 118 -3.30 -10.82 -0.61
CA PHE A 118 -4.76 -10.74 -0.49
C PHE A 118 -5.49 -11.66 -1.45
N ARG A 119 -5.04 -11.75 -2.70
CA ARG A 119 -5.60 -12.70 -3.68
C ARG A 119 -5.40 -14.15 -3.26
N LYS A 120 -4.19 -14.51 -2.80
CA LYS A 120 -3.89 -15.87 -2.31
C LYS A 120 -4.77 -16.26 -1.11
N ASN A 121 -5.05 -15.30 -0.21
CA ASN A 121 -5.85 -15.53 0.99
C ASN A 121 -7.36 -15.22 0.81
N LYS A 122 -7.83 -15.02 -0.43
CA LYS A 122 -9.26 -14.72 -0.74
C LYS A 122 -9.82 -13.52 0.03
N VAL A 123 -8.96 -12.53 0.28
CA VAL A 123 -9.36 -11.24 0.87
C VAL A 123 -10.04 -10.37 -0.18
N LEU A 124 -9.48 -10.37 -1.38
CA LEU A 124 -9.99 -9.76 -2.61
C LEU A 124 -10.80 -10.76 -3.43
#